data_AF-A0A847C727-F1
#
_entry.id   AF-A0A847C727-F1
#
_cell.length_a   1.000
_cell.length_b   1.000
_cell.length_c   1.000
_cell.angle_alpha   90.00
_cell.angle_beta   90.00
_cell.angle_gamma   90.00
#
_symmetry.space_group_name_H-M   'P 1'
#
loop_
_entity.id
_entity.type
_entity.pdbx_description
1 polymer ?
#
loop_
_entity_poly.entity_id
_entity_poly.type
_entity_poly.pdbx_seq_one_letter_code
_entity_poly.pdbx_strand_id
1 'polypeptide(L)'
;MADVKVKNRAWVKNAAIVFLTILLILTFFSNTIMNKTMPEVATAYVQSGAINTRIRGSGTIVATENYEIKTQDARTVKSVLVRAGQKVELDEVLILLGEGDSDAILALQSEIADLNSSYQQKLVTASSTSSSVQIKRAREKLQDSITKADELKVTPEEMKAAKDRLDKAKKAVNETPVGTVTYAEVEAAAEKMTASKEYLDGRIEELKLKDEALTAIAEHKKNQAEAGAGPHDKSLDAWKALMAKKYGATVPEESLEGLKFEDIPADVDNADIEYISDVAVKVFGNEYQKTELAAAYVILENAKADYEKDKKDYEDKDRRFKAENGGLLAELSRSQKAYDALTEKKAAYDTARDEVVANQVALEQLLIAEKTESIELNRMRRQLGERQAKLAKLMSSGTGSEIKSPVAGVAKDINITAGNTADPSAVLMTVEVPDRGYSVTMSVTKEQAGKVTIGTQAEVSTGYWGTNDMVAKLVSFAPDKENPNTNRLLVFDITGKEIESGTQVNLSIGEKTRQFDAIVPNAAVKSDTNGSFVLVVESKSSPLGNRYVARRVDVSVLATDDQNSAVQGGVGNSDYVITSSTKPIENGMLVRLAG
;
A
#
# COMPACT_ATOMS: atom_id res chain seq x y z
N MET A 1 41.36 -148.43 -3.06
CA MET A 1 42.14 -147.17 -3.10
C MET A 1 41.15 -146.04 -3.01
N ALA A 2 41.43 -145.11 -2.10
CA ALA A 2 40.47 -144.17 -1.53
C ALA A 2 39.94 -143.19 -2.57
N ASP A 3 38.61 -143.03 -2.65
CA ASP A 3 38.03 -141.91 -3.41
C ASP A 3 37.08 -141.11 -2.51
N VAL A 4 37.70 -140.08 -1.92
CA VAL A 4 37.12 -139.13 -0.98
C VAL A 4 36.31 -138.13 -1.80
N LYS A 5 34.98 -138.18 -1.68
CA LYS A 5 34.09 -137.15 -2.23
C LYS A 5 34.30 -135.85 -1.42
N VAL A 6 35.22 -135.00 -1.87
CA VAL A 6 35.47 -133.67 -1.29
C VAL A 6 34.26 -132.78 -1.56
N LYS A 7 33.37 -132.64 -0.57
CA LYS A 7 32.28 -131.67 -0.59
C LYS A 7 32.84 -130.31 -0.15
N ASN A 8 32.98 -129.40 -1.11
CA ASN A 8 33.54 -128.05 -0.98
C ASN A 8 32.97 -127.27 0.22
N ARG A 9 33.79 -127.02 1.26
CA ARG A 9 33.51 -126.11 2.39
C ARG A 9 33.68 -124.61 2.02
N ALA A 10 33.72 -124.30 0.73
CA ALA A 10 33.99 -122.94 0.24
C ALA A 10 32.95 -121.91 0.74
N TRP A 11 31.67 -122.31 0.87
CA TRP A 11 30.62 -121.43 1.40
C TRP A 11 30.84 -121.05 2.86
N VAL A 12 31.31 -121.98 3.70
CA VAL A 12 31.58 -121.71 5.13
C VAL A 12 32.76 -120.74 5.28
N LYS A 13 33.79 -120.84 4.43
CA LYS A 13 34.90 -119.88 4.39
C LYS A 13 34.40 -118.48 4.01
N ASN A 14 33.55 -118.36 2.99
CA ASN A 14 32.99 -117.07 2.59
C ASN A 14 32.09 -116.46 3.68
N ALA A 15 31.26 -117.27 4.34
CA ALA A 15 30.43 -116.80 5.44
C ALA A 15 31.26 -116.34 6.66
N ALA A 16 32.33 -117.07 7.01
CA ALA A 16 33.24 -116.68 8.09
C ALA A 16 34.02 -115.40 7.78
N ILE A 17 34.48 -115.23 6.53
CA ILE A 17 35.15 -114.00 6.08
C ILE A 17 34.17 -112.82 6.14
N VAL A 18 32.94 -112.97 5.65
CA VAL A 18 31.92 -111.91 5.71
C VAL A 18 31.56 -111.56 7.16
N PHE A 19 31.44 -112.55 8.04
CA PHE A 19 31.18 -112.29 9.46
C PHE A 19 32.33 -111.53 10.12
N LEU A 20 33.58 -111.91 9.86
CA LEU A 20 34.75 -111.27 10.45
C LEU A 20 34.99 -109.86 9.89
N THR A 21 34.69 -109.62 8.60
CA THR A 21 34.73 -108.27 8.04
C THR A 21 33.62 -107.39 8.59
N ILE A 22 32.39 -107.89 8.76
CA ILE A 22 31.31 -107.15 9.42
C ILE A 22 31.65 -106.86 10.88
N LEU A 23 32.22 -107.84 11.61
CA LEU A 23 32.66 -107.64 12.98
C LEU A 23 33.76 -106.57 13.04
N LEU A 24 34.78 -106.63 12.16
CA LEU A 24 35.85 -105.64 12.12
C LEU A 24 35.33 -104.23 11.76
N ILE A 25 34.40 -104.14 10.81
CA ILE A 25 33.69 -102.91 10.45
C ILE A 25 32.93 -102.41 11.69
N LEU A 26 32.12 -103.23 12.36
CA LEU A 26 31.41 -102.83 13.59
C LEU A 26 32.34 -102.44 14.73
N THR A 27 33.50 -103.08 14.89
CA THR A 27 34.50 -102.73 15.89
C THR A 27 35.15 -101.37 15.57
N PHE A 28 35.44 -101.10 14.30
CA PHE A 28 35.94 -99.79 13.85
C PHE A 28 34.87 -98.68 13.92
N PHE A 29 33.61 -98.99 13.58
CA PHE A 29 32.50 -98.04 13.64
C PHE A 29 31.99 -97.80 15.07
N SER A 30 32.13 -98.75 16.00
CA SER A 30 31.78 -98.54 17.41
C SER A 30 32.61 -97.41 18.04
N ASN A 31 33.92 -97.38 17.74
CA ASN A 31 34.81 -96.32 18.22
C ASN A 31 34.57 -94.99 17.47
N THR A 32 34.23 -95.05 16.18
CA THR A 32 34.00 -93.85 15.34
C THR A 32 32.66 -93.15 15.67
N ILE A 33 31.59 -93.90 15.91
CA ILE A 33 30.25 -93.36 16.19
C ILE A 33 30.17 -92.80 17.61
N MET A 34 30.81 -93.46 18.59
CA MET A 34 30.85 -92.98 19.98
C MET A 34 31.64 -91.66 20.10
N ASN A 35 32.72 -91.49 19.33
CA ASN A 35 33.54 -90.28 19.42
C ASN A 35 32.93 -89.06 18.70
N LYS A 36 32.12 -89.27 17.64
CA LYS A 36 31.44 -88.19 16.89
C LYS A 36 30.19 -87.64 17.61
N THR A 37 29.65 -88.37 18.58
CA THR A 37 28.40 -87.99 19.27
C THR A 37 28.62 -87.11 20.49
N MET A 38 29.81 -87.14 21.10
CA MET A 38 30.15 -86.35 22.30
C MET A 38 30.23 -84.83 22.03
N PRO A 39 29.73 -83.98 22.93
CA PRO A 39 29.94 -82.54 22.89
C PRO A 39 31.42 -82.17 23.01
N GLU A 40 31.85 -81.18 22.25
CA GLU A 40 33.19 -80.59 22.34
C GLU A 40 33.15 -79.32 23.20
N VAL A 41 34.10 -79.19 24.12
CA VAL A 41 34.13 -78.12 25.13
C VAL A 41 35.47 -77.38 25.16
N ALA A 42 35.43 -76.06 25.17
CA ALA A 42 36.57 -75.25 25.55
C ALA A 42 36.64 -75.13 27.07
N THR A 43 37.84 -75.21 27.64
CA THR A 43 38.05 -75.13 29.08
C THR A 43 39.03 -74.02 29.44
N ALA A 44 38.86 -73.46 30.63
CA ALA A 44 39.78 -72.51 31.23
C ALA A 44 40.12 -72.95 32.66
N TYR A 45 41.31 -72.60 33.13
CA TYR A 45 41.72 -72.86 34.50
C TYR A 45 41.05 -71.89 35.46
N VAL A 46 40.63 -72.39 36.61
CA VAL A 46 40.31 -71.56 37.77
C VAL A 46 41.62 -71.08 38.39
N GLN A 47 41.78 -69.77 38.53
CA GLN A 47 42.98 -69.14 39.07
C GLN A 47 42.61 -68.18 40.20
N SER A 48 43.48 -68.07 41.20
CA SER A 48 43.42 -66.98 42.17
C SER A 48 43.93 -65.69 41.55
N GLY A 49 43.28 -64.56 41.79
CA GLY A 49 43.70 -63.28 41.24
C GLY A 49 42.95 -62.11 41.86
N ALA A 50 43.12 -60.94 41.26
CA ALA A 50 42.46 -59.73 41.73
C ALA A 50 41.42 -59.26 40.71
N ILE A 51 40.21 -58.95 41.18
CA ILE A 51 39.13 -58.38 40.35
C ILE A 51 39.13 -56.87 40.56
N ASN A 52 39.20 -56.11 39.47
CA ASN A 52 39.20 -54.64 39.48
C ASN A 52 37.87 -54.11 38.97
N THR A 53 37.11 -53.44 39.84
CA THR A 53 35.76 -52.92 39.53
C THR A 53 35.74 -51.42 39.24
N ARG A 54 36.89 -50.83 38.89
CA ARG A 54 37.03 -49.39 38.73
C ARG A 54 36.53 -48.90 37.37
N ILE A 55 35.59 -47.95 37.40
CA ILE A 55 35.07 -47.27 36.21
C ILE A 55 35.98 -46.09 35.90
N ARG A 56 36.37 -45.93 34.63
CA ARG A 56 37.19 -44.82 34.13
C ARG A 56 36.47 -44.09 33.01
N GLY A 57 36.58 -42.77 33.00
CA GLY A 57 36.07 -41.91 31.94
C GLY A 57 36.84 -40.60 31.88
N SER A 58 36.58 -39.80 30.86
CA SER A 58 37.10 -38.44 30.74
C SER A 58 35.96 -37.44 30.60
N GLY A 59 36.23 -36.19 30.97
CA GLY A 59 35.28 -35.10 30.86
C GLY A 59 35.97 -33.74 30.91
N THR A 60 35.24 -32.70 30.53
CA THR A 60 35.73 -31.31 30.59
C THR A 60 35.11 -30.61 31.79
N ILE A 61 35.93 -29.85 32.52
CA ILE A 61 35.46 -29.02 33.64
C ILE A 61 34.63 -27.87 33.10
N VAL A 62 33.45 -27.63 33.66
CA VAL A 62 32.56 -26.52 33.30
C VAL A 62 32.11 -25.82 34.58
N ALA A 63 32.08 -24.49 34.56
CA ALA A 63 31.49 -23.69 35.63
C ALA A 63 30.00 -24.03 35.78
N THR A 64 29.54 -24.17 37.02
CA THR A 64 28.15 -24.61 37.29
C THR A 64 27.12 -23.54 36.93
N GLU A 65 27.48 -22.26 37.03
CA GLU A 65 26.59 -21.13 36.77
C GLU A 65 27.29 -20.06 35.91
N ASN A 66 26.63 -19.66 34.83
CA ASN A 66 27.06 -18.60 33.93
C ASN A 66 25.99 -17.50 33.89
N TYR A 67 26.41 -16.24 33.89
CA TYR A 67 25.53 -15.09 33.79
C TYR A 67 25.69 -14.39 32.43
N GLU A 68 24.58 -14.22 31.71
CA GLU A 68 24.53 -13.50 30.43
C GLU A 68 24.26 -12.00 30.65
N ILE A 69 25.18 -11.15 30.22
CA ILE A 69 25.03 -9.70 30.27
C ILE A 69 24.45 -9.21 28.94
N LYS A 70 23.33 -8.50 29.02
CA LYS A 70 22.60 -7.87 27.91
C LYS A 70 22.40 -6.38 28.18
N THR A 71 22.18 -5.59 27.14
CA THR A 71 21.79 -4.18 27.28
C THR A 71 20.27 -4.04 27.37
N GLN A 72 19.79 -2.96 27.99
CA GLN A 72 18.36 -2.62 28.00
C GLN A 72 17.94 -1.82 26.76
N ASP A 73 18.84 -0.96 26.25
CA ASP A 73 18.62 -0.09 25.10
C ASP A 73 19.66 -0.38 24.01
N ALA A 74 19.27 -0.17 22.75
CA ALA A 74 20.21 -0.22 21.63
C ALA A 74 21.11 1.02 21.65
N ARG A 75 22.44 0.84 21.82
CA ARG A 75 23.41 1.96 21.83
C ARG A 75 24.78 1.54 21.31
N THR A 76 25.50 2.50 20.73
CA THR A 76 26.90 2.30 20.32
C THR A 76 27.81 2.13 21.52
N VAL A 77 28.67 1.12 21.50
CA VAL A 77 29.66 0.90 22.56
C VAL A 77 30.83 1.88 22.41
N LYS A 78 31.07 2.69 23.44
CA LYS A 78 32.22 3.61 23.52
C LYS A 78 33.51 2.84 23.83
N SER A 79 33.46 1.94 24.81
CA SER A 79 34.60 1.09 25.16
C SER A 79 34.18 -0.13 25.99
N VAL A 80 34.86 -1.25 25.78
CA VAL A 80 34.79 -2.44 26.65
C VAL A 80 35.97 -2.39 27.61
N LEU A 81 35.71 -2.43 28.91
CA LEU A 81 36.72 -2.19 29.96
C LEU A 81 37.36 -3.47 30.50
N VAL A 82 36.84 -4.63 30.12
CA VAL A 82 37.31 -5.93 30.62
C VAL A 82 37.81 -6.83 29.49
N ARG A 83 38.68 -7.78 29.82
CA ARG A 83 39.22 -8.78 28.90
C ARG A 83 38.73 -10.19 29.24
N ALA A 84 38.68 -11.06 28.24
CA ALA A 84 38.42 -12.48 28.49
C ALA A 84 39.47 -13.06 29.46
N GLY A 85 39.03 -13.80 30.46
CA GLY A 85 39.82 -14.32 31.57
C GLY A 85 40.01 -13.35 32.75
N GLN A 86 39.52 -12.11 32.68
CA GLN A 86 39.65 -11.15 33.78
C GLN A 86 38.60 -11.41 34.86
N LYS A 87 39.02 -11.35 36.14
CA LYS A 87 38.12 -11.36 37.29
C LYS A 87 37.37 -10.03 37.38
N VAL A 88 36.05 -10.10 37.53
CA VAL A 88 35.15 -8.95 37.67
C VAL A 88 34.42 -9.00 39.00
N GLU A 89 34.21 -7.84 39.63
CA GLU A 89 33.47 -7.69 40.88
C GLU A 89 32.00 -7.33 40.65
N LEU A 90 31.17 -7.52 41.69
CA LEU A 90 29.78 -7.04 41.67
C LEU A 90 29.77 -5.51 41.46
N ASP A 91 28.89 -5.04 40.58
CA ASP A 91 28.75 -3.64 40.16
C ASP A 91 29.96 -3.02 39.43
N GLU A 92 30.96 -3.82 39.06
CA GLU A 92 32.07 -3.34 38.24
C GLU A 92 31.59 -2.95 36.84
N VAL A 93 32.07 -1.82 36.32
CA VAL A 93 31.70 -1.32 34.99
C VAL A 93 32.41 -2.15 33.92
N LEU A 94 31.63 -2.84 33.10
CA LEU A 94 32.14 -3.73 32.07
C LEU A 94 32.19 -3.05 30.70
N ILE A 95 31.16 -2.26 30.38
CA ILE A 95 31.01 -1.60 29.09
C ILE A 95 30.54 -0.16 29.31
N LEU A 96 31.19 0.78 28.64
CA LEU A 96 30.73 2.15 28.51
C LEU A 96 29.97 2.31 27.20
N LEU A 97 28.72 2.75 27.30
CA LEU A 97 27.87 3.09 26.16
C LEU A 97 28.11 4.56 25.77
N GLY A 98 28.02 4.85 24.47
CA GLY A 98 28.07 6.21 23.95
C GLY A 98 26.86 7.03 24.37
N GLU A 99 27.00 8.37 24.30
CA GLU A 99 25.85 9.28 24.42
C GLU A 99 24.83 8.92 23.33
N GLY A 100 23.57 8.80 23.71
CA GLY A 100 22.53 8.13 22.92
C GLY A 100 22.42 8.63 21.48
N ASP A 101 22.16 7.70 20.55
CA ASP A 101 21.91 7.87 19.11
C ASP A 101 22.07 9.31 18.58
N SER A 102 23.32 9.74 18.40
CA SER A 102 23.65 11.06 17.84
C SER A 102 22.86 11.34 16.57
N ASP A 103 22.68 10.35 15.71
CA ASP A 103 21.98 10.52 14.43
C ASP A 103 20.47 10.79 14.61
N ALA A 104 19.80 10.12 15.56
CA ALA A 104 18.38 10.33 15.82
C ALA A 104 18.11 11.69 16.50
N ILE A 105 19.01 12.12 17.38
CA ILE A 105 18.96 13.42 18.03
C ILE A 105 19.22 14.54 17.02
N LEU A 106 20.27 14.40 16.19
CA LEU A 106 20.61 15.37 15.14
C LEU A 106 19.47 15.49 14.10
N ALA A 107 18.89 14.37 13.68
CA ALA A 107 17.74 14.38 12.76
C ALA A 107 16.54 15.11 13.37
N LEU A 108 16.22 14.86 14.64
CA LEU A 108 15.10 15.52 15.32
C LEU A 108 15.38 17.01 15.58
N GLN A 109 16.62 17.38 15.87
CA GLN A 109 17.04 18.78 15.99
C GLN A 109 16.92 19.54 14.66
N SER A 110 17.34 18.92 13.55
CA SER A 110 17.14 19.47 12.20
C SER A 110 15.66 19.66 11.91
N GLU A 111 14.83 18.65 12.19
CA GLU A 111 13.38 18.74 12.01
C GLU A 111 12.78 19.89 12.83
N ILE A 112 13.18 20.06 14.11
CA ILE A 112 12.73 21.18 14.95
C ILE A 112 13.16 22.53 14.35
N ALA A 113 14.40 22.65 13.85
CA ALA A 113 14.90 23.87 13.25
C ALA A 113 14.12 24.25 11.98
N ASP A 114 13.80 23.27 11.14
CA ASP A 114 13.01 23.45 9.92
C ASP A 114 11.57 23.85 10.23
N LEU A 115 10.93 23.16 11.20
CA LEU A 115 9.59 23.54 11.67
C LEU A 115 9.58 24.94 12.28
N ASN A 116 10.61 25.31 13.04
CA ASN A 116 10.70 26.62 13.67
C ASN A 116 10.87 27.73 12.62
N SER A 117 11.72 27.50 11.61
CA SER A 117 11.89 28.41 10.48
C SER A 117 10.57 28.60 9.72
N SER A 118 9.86 27.51 9.45
CA SER A 118 8.54 27.52 8.80
C SER A 118 7.49 28.27 9.63
N TYR A 119 7.48 28.06 10.95
CA TYR A 119 6.61 28.77 11.88
C TYR A 119 6.90 30.27 11.91
N GLN A 120 8.18 30.67 11.98
CA GLN A 120 8.60 32.07 11.95
C GLN A 120 8.23 32.75 10.63
N GLN A 121 8.44 32.07 9.50
CA GLN A 121 8.04 32.59 8.19
C GLN A 121 6.53 32.87 8.14
N LYS A 122 5.71 31.90 8.55
CA LYS A 122 4.26 32.09 8.62
C LYS A 122 3.85 33.16 9.64
N LEU A 123 4.54 33.28 10.77
CA LEU A 123 4.28 34.33 11.75
C LEU A 123 4.55 35.72 11.16
N VAL A 124 5.64 35.88 10.39
CA VAL A 124 5.95 37.14 9.70
C VAL A 124 4.91 37.46 8.63
N THR A 125 4.47 36.47 7.85
CA THR A 125 3.38 36.67 6.88
C THR A 125 2.08 37.08 7.55
N ALA A 126 1.69 36.38 8.62
CA ALA A 126 0.47 36.66 9.39
C ALA A 126 0.51 38.02 10.11
N SER A 127 1.66 38.37 10.69
CA SER A 127 1.89 39.64 11.40
C SER A 127 2.19 40.79 10.47
N SER A 128 2.46 40.52 9.18
CA SER A 128 2.63 41.59 8.22
C SER A 128 1.38 42.45 8.23
N THR A 129 1.58 43.75 8.40
CA THR A 129 0.56 44.81 8.48
C THR A 129 -0.50 44.71 7.37
N SER A 130 -0.19 44.00 6.29
CA SER A 130 -1.07 43.67 5.16
C SER A 130 -2.43 43.12 5.57
N SER A 131 -2.53 42.08 6.41
CA SER A 131 -3.83 41.42 6.69
C SER A 131 -4.78 42.29 7.51
N SER A 132 -4.28 42.92 8.57
CA SER A 132 -5.09 43.82 9.42
C SER A 132 -5.49 45.11 8.69
N VAL A 133 -4.59 45.68 7.86
CA VAL A 133 -4.89 46.84 7.03
C VAL A 133 -5.88 46.48 5.91
N GLN A 134 -5.75 45.31 5.30
CA GLN A 134 -6.71 44.84 4.28
C GLN A 134 -8.11 44.67 4.87
N ILE A 135 -8.23 44.06 6.05
CA ILE A 135 -9.52 43.94 6.75
C ILE A 135 -10.09 45.32 7.10
N LYS A 136 -9.26 46.25 7.60
CA LYS A 136 -9.70 47.62 7.88
C LYS A 136 -10.22 48.32 6.62
N ARG A 137 -9.47 48.27 5.52
CA ARG A 137 -9.88 48.84 4.22
C ARG A 137 -11.14 48.18 3.69
N ALA A 138 -11.30 46.87 3.85
CA ALA A 138 -12.50 46.16 3.43
C ALA A 138 -13.72 46.57 4.26
N ARG A 139 -13.56 46.81 5.57
CA ARG A 139 -14.62 47.37 6.42
C ARG A 139 -15.01 48.78 6.01
N GLU A 140 -14.03 49.64 5.73
CA GLU A 140 -14.27 51.01 5.24
C GLU A 140 -15.05 50.98 3.92
N LYS A 141 -14.60 50.18 2.94
CA LYS A 141 -15.32 49.99 1.67
C LYS A 141 -16.74 49.47 1.84
N LEU A 142 -16.95 48.50 2.73
CA LEU A 142 -18.28 48.00 3.03
C LEU A 142 -19.16 49.11 3.59
N GLN A 143 -18.66 49.88 4.56
CA GLN A 143 -19.39 51.01 5.16
C GLN A 143 -19.73 52.09 4.13
N ASP A 144 -18.80 52.41 3.24
CA ASP A 144 -19.03 53.37 2.15
C ASP A 144 -20.12 52.86 1.19
N SER A 145 -20.09 51.58 0.82
CA SER A 145 -21.13 50.99 -0.03
C SER A 145 -22.50 50.93 0.63
N ILE A 146 -22.57 50.69 1.95
CA ILE A 146 -23.82 50.72 2.73
C ILE A 146 -24.39 52.14 2.72
N THR A 147 -23.54 53.13 3.00
CA THR A 147 -23.95 54.55 3.00
C THR A 147 -24.50 54.95 1.64
N LYS A 148 -23.81 54.60 0.55
CA LYS A 148 -24.27 54.83 -0.83
C LYS A 148 -25.61 54.14 -1.14
N ALA A 149 -25.79 52.89 -0.69
CA ALA A 149 -27.05 52.17 -0.87
C ALA A 149 -28.20 52.84 -0.07
N ASP A 150 -27.95 53.28 1.16
CA ASP A 150 -28.95 53.97 1.99
C ASP A 150 -29.35 55.33 1.41
N GLU A 151 -28.41 56.11 0.85
CA GLU A 151 -28.69 57.37 0.13
C GLU A 151 -29.55 57.16 -1.13
N LEU A 152 -29.32 56.05 -1.83
CA LEU A 152 -30.02 55.70 -3.06
C LEU A 152 -31.33 54.95 -2.83
N LYS A 153 -31.65 54.61 -1.59
CA LYS A 153 -32.82 53.78 -1.26
C LYS A 153 -34.09 54.28 -1.93
N VAL A 154 -34.74 53.35 -2.64
CA VAL A 154 -36.07 53.53 -3.24
C VAL A 154 -36.98 52.43 -2.72
N THR A 155 -38.09 52.83 -2.12
CA THR A 155 -39.07 51.88 -1.60
C THR A 155 -40.03 51.41 -2.69
N PRO A 156 -40.58 50.18 -2.59
CA PRO A 156 -41.64 49.73 -3.48
C PRO A 156 -42.88 50.65 -3.46
N GLU A 157 -43.14 51.29 -2.32
CA GLU A 157 -44.25 52.21 -2.11
C GLU A 157 -44.07 53.51 -2.92
N GLU A 158 -42.87 54.09 -2.91
CA GLU A 158 -42.54 55.27 -3.74
C GLU A 158 -42.68 54.97 -5.23
N MET A 159 -42.18 53.81 -5.68
CA MET A 159 -42.34 53.36 -7.07
C MET A 159 -43.80 53.17 -7.46
N LYS A 160 -44.59 52.54 -6.58
CA LYS A 160 -46.03 52.35 -6.81
C LYS A 160 -46.75 53.70 -6.89
N ALA A 161 -46.49 54.61 -5.95
CA ALA A 161 -47.11 55.93 -5.93
C ALA A 161 -46.77 56.75 -7.19
N ALA A 162 -45.53 56.69 -7.68
CA ALA A 162 -45.12 57.36 -8.91
C ALA A 162 -45.79 56.75 -10.15
N LYS A 163 -45.89 55.41 -10.21
CA LYS A 163 -46.61 54.72 -11.29
C LYS A 163 -48.09 55.06 -11.31
N ASP A 164 -48.74 55.02 -10.15
CA ASP A 164 -50.16 55.35 -10.01
C ASP A 164 -50.44 56.81 -10.44
N ARG A 165 -49.53 57.76 -10.15
CA ARG A 165 -49.61 59.14 -10.64
C ARG A 165 -49.48 59.22 -12.16
N LEU A 166 -48.52 58.49 -12.74
CA LEU A 166 -48.34 58.44 -14.18
C LEU A 166 -49.56 57.87 -14.90
N ASP A 167 -50.09 56.74 -14.41
CA ASP A 167 -51.27 56.10 -14.98
C ASP A 167 -52.51 57.00 -14.88
N LYS A 168 -52.66 57.71 -13.75
CA LYS A 168 -53.72 58.72 -13.58
C LYS A 168 -53.56 59.89 -14.57
N ALA A 169 -52.34 60.39 -14.77
CA ALA A 169 -52.08 61.49 -15.71
C ALA A 169 -52.33 61.07 -17.17
N LYS A 170 -51.90 59.85 -17.56
CA LYS A 170 -52.19 59.26 -18.88
C LYS A 170 -53.70 59.14 -19.12
N LYS A 171 -54.41 58.61 -18.13
CA LYS A 171 -55.87 58.48 -18.20
C LYS A 171 -56.56 59.84 -18.35
N ALA A 172 -56.11 60.85 -17.62
CA ALA A 172 -56.69 62.19 -17.71
C ALA A 172 -56.47 62.87 -19.07
N VAL A 173 -55.33 62.61 -19.75
CA VAL A 173 -55.08 63.09 -21.13
C VAL A 173 -55.97 62.37 -22.15
N ASN A 174 -56.27 61.08 -21.93
CA ASN A 174 -57.13 60.30 -22.82
C ASN A 174 -58.63 60.59 -22.62
N GLU A 175 -59.05 60.87 -21.38
CA GLU A 175 -60.45 61.12 -20.99
C GLU A 175 -60.76 62.62 -20.89
N THR A 176 -60.26 63.42 -21.83
CA THR A 176 -60.47 64.87 -21.85
C THR A 176 -61.94 65.27 -21.73
N PRO A 177 -62.26 66.41 -21.07
CA PRO A 177 -63.64 66.81 -20.78
C PRO A 177 -64.54 66.95 -22.03
N VAL A 178 -65.84 66.72 -21.83
CA VAL A 178 -66.86 66.96 -22.87
C VAL A 178 -66.84 68.44 -23.27
N GLY A 179 -66.54 68.72 -24.55
CA GLY A 179 -66.51 70.08 -25.11
C GLY A 179 -65.12 70.64 -25.45
N THR A 180 -64.04 69.91 -25.14
CA THR A 180 -62.67 70.22 -25.61
C THR A 180 -62.27 69.32 -26.77
N VAL A 181 -61.26 69.72 -27.56
CA VAL A 181 -60.63 68.79 -28.52
C VAL A 181 -60.02 67.64 -27.73
N THR A 182 -60.30 66.40 -28.15
CA THR A 182 -59.83 65.18 -27.50
C THR A 182 -58.58 64.63 -28.18
N TYR A 183 -57.80 63.82 -27.46
CA TYR A 183 -56.61 63.19 -28.03
C TYR A 183 -56.95 62.30 -29.24
N ALA A 184 -58.05 61.55 -29.18
CA ALA A 184 -58.53 60.71 -30.28
C ALA A 184 -58.90 61.51 -31.54
N GLU A 185 -59.43 62.74 -31.40
CA GLU A 185 -59.73 63.60 -32.54
C GLU A 185 -58.47 64.14 -33.22
N VAL A 186 -57.41 64.41 -32.45
CA VAL A 186 -56.10 64.79 -32.98
C VAL A 186 -55.46 63.61 -33.69
N GLU A 187 -55.51 62.42 -33.09
CA GLU A 187 -54.98 61.18 -33.65
C GLU A 187 -55.69 60.82 -34.97
N ALA A 188 -57.02 60.85 -35.00
CA ALA A 188 -57.79 60.62 -36.22
C ALA A 188 -57.52 61.67 -37.32
N ALA A 189 -57.26 62.92 -36.96
CA ALA A 189 -56.85 63.96 -37.91
C ALA A 189 -55.42 63.73 -38.44
N ALA A 190 -54.50 63.30 -37.58
CA ALA A 190 -53.15 62.91 -37.98
C ALA A 190 -53.17 61.72 -38.95
N GLU A 191 -53.98 60.69 -38.67
CA GLU A 191 -54.16 59.52 -39.53
C GLU A 191 -54.66 59.89 -40.93
N LYS A 192 -55.66 60.78 -41.02
CA LYS A 192 -56.15 61.31 -42.30
C LYS A 192 -55.09 62.10 -43.04
N MET A 193 -54.34 62.96 -42.35
CA MET A 193 -53.22 63.69 -42.94
C MET A 193 -52.15 62.73 -43.47
N THR A 194 -51.81 61.66 -42.74
CA THR A 194 -50.84 60.66 -43.21
C THR A 194 -51.35 59.88 -44.42
N ALA A 195 -52.61 59.46 -44.42
CA ALA A 195 -53.21 58.73 -45.54
C ALA A 195 -53.31 59.58 -46.81
N SER A 196 -53.73 60.84 -46.68
CA SER A 196 -53.79 61.79 -47.81
C SER A 196 -52.40 62.13 -48.36
N LYS A 197 -51.39 62.23 -47.49
CA LYS A 197 -49.99 62.39 -47.90
C LYS A 197 -49.47 61.18 -48.66
N GLU A 198 -49.68 59.97 -48.15
CA GLU A 198 -49.27 58.73 -48.83
C GLU A 198 -49.96 58.60 -50.20
N TYR A 199 -51.24 58.97 -50.30
CA TYR A 199 -51.96 59.00 -51.56
C TYR A 199 -51.40 60.03 -52.56
N LEU A 200 -51.08 61.26 -52.10
CA LEU A 200 -50.45 62.29 -52.91
C LEU A 200 -49.08 61.83 -53.42
N ASP A 201 -48.21 61.33 -52.53
CA ASP A 201 -46.87 60.86 -52.88
C ASP A 201 -46.94 59.69 -53.88
N GLY A 202 -47.87 58.75 -53.67
CA GLY A 202 -48.12 57.66 -54.62
C GLY A 202 -48.57 58.15 -56.00
N ARG A 203 -49.41 59.19 -56.05
CA ARG A 203 -49.88 59.76 -57.32
C ARG A 203 -48.81 60.56 -58.05
N ILE A 204 -47.95 61.25 -57.31
CA ILE A 204 -46.76 61.94 -57.86
C ILE A 204 -45.83 60.92 -58.53
N GLU A 205 -45.56 59.79 -57.87
CA GLU A 205 -44.73 58.73 -58.45
C GLU A 205 -45.38 58.08 -59.67
N GLU A 206 -46.68 57.76 -59.64
CA GLU A 206 -47.41 57.26 -60.81
C GLU A 206 -47.27 58.19 -62.02
N LEU A 207 -47.36 59.50 -61.79
CA LEU A 207 -47.25 60.51 -62.84
C LEU A 207 -45.84 60.64 -63.42
N LYS A 208 -44.79 60.59 -62.60
CA LYS A 208 -43.40 60.53 -63.08
C LYS A 208 -43.19 59.30 -63.96
N LEU A 209 -43.68 58.14 -63.52
CA LEU A 209 -43.56 56.89 -64.28
C LEU A 209 -44.29 56.97 -65.63
N LYS A 210 -45.43 57.66 -65.70
CA LYS A 210 -46.17 57.92 -66.96
C LYS A 210 -45.42 58.89 -67.87
N ASP A 211 -44.87 59.98 -67.34
CA ASP A 211 -44.08 60.96 -68.09
C ASP A 211 -42.79 60.34 -68.69
N GLU A 212 -42.07 59.55 -67.90
CA GLU A 212 -40.92 58.76 -68.37
C GLU A 212 -41.30 57.76 -69.47
N ALA A 213 -42.44 57.06 -69.32
CA ALA A 213 -42.92 56.11 -70.32
C ALA A 213 -43.32 56.81 -71.62
N LEU A 214 -43.98 57.96 -71.54
CA LEU A 214 -44.35 58.78 -72.69
C LEU A 214 -43.12 59.33 -73.40
N THR A 215 -42.10 59.76 -72.66
CA THR A 215 -40.83 60.24 -73.21
C THR A 215 -40.09 59.11 -73.93
N ALA A 216 -40.02 57.92 -73.33
CA ALA A 216 -39.41 56.75 -73.97
C ALA A 216 -40.16 56.31 -75.25
N ILE A 217 -41.50 56.37 -75.26
CA ILE A 217 -42.31 56.11 -76.47
C ILE A 217 -42.05 57.18 -77.54
N ALA A 218 -41.96 58.45 -77.16
CA ALA A 218 -41.68 59.55 -78.08
C ALA A 218 -40.27 59.43 -78.69
N GLU A 219 -39.25 59.12 -77.89
CA GLU A 219 -37.88 58.87 -78.35
C GLU A 219 -37.82 57.66 -79.29
N HIS A 220 -38.52 56.57 -78.95
CA HIS A 220 -38.60 55.39 -79.81
C HIS A 220 -39.22 55.72 -81.17
N LYS A 221 -40.32 56.46 -81.21
CA LYS A 221 -40.96 56.90 -82.46
C LYS A 221 -40.09 57.87 -83.26
N LYS A 222 -39.39 58.80 -82.60
CA LYS A 222 -38.40 59.68 -83.24
C LYS A 222 -37.29 58.85 -83.91
N ASN A 223 -36.73 57.89 -83.18
CA ASN A 223 -35.69 57.00 -83.70
C ASN A 223 -36.22 56.13 -84.86
N GLN A 224 -37.49 55.71 -84.84
CA GLN A 224 -38.13 55.01 -85.96
C GLN A 224 -38.28 55.91 -87.20
N ALA A 225 -38.64 57.18 -87.03
CA ALA A 225 -38.76 58.14 -88.13
C ALA A 225 -37.40 58.50 -88.75
N GLU A 226 -36.36 58.63 -87.92
CA GLU A 226 -34.98 58.92 -88.38
C GLU A 226 -34.32 57.72 -89.08
N ALA A 227 -34.77 56.49 -88.79
CA ALA A 227 -34.12 55.26 -89.26
C ALA A 227 -34.59 54.74 -90.63
N GLY A 228 -35.55 55.38 -91.31
CA GLY A 228 -35.93 55.05 -92.69
C GLY A 228 -36.15 53.55 -92.98
N ALA A 229 -37.34 53.03 -92.66
CA ALA A 229 -37.88 51.73 -93.13
C ALA A 229 -37.01 50.44 -92.91
N GLY A 230 -37.19 49.79 -91.73
CA GLY A 230 -37.13 48.31 -91.52
C GLY A 230 -36.04 47.76 -90.58
N PRO A 231 -36.15 46.53 -89.98
CA PRO A 231 -37.32 45.69 -89.66
C PRO A 231 -37.68 45.67 -88.15
N HIS A 232 -38.94 45.29 -87.90
CA HIS A 232 -39.80 45.62 -86.76
C HIS A 232 -39.52 45.02 -85.35
N ASP A 233 -38.46 44.24 -85.11
CA ASP A 233 -38.56 43.22 -84.03
C ASP A 233 -37.73 43.46 -82.76
N LYS A 234 -36.61 44.19 -82.81
CA LYS A 234 -35.70 44.26 -81.63
C LYS A 234 -36.05 45.30 -80.58
N SER A 235 -36.93 46.25 -80.89
CA SER A 235 -37.31 47.33 -79.97
C SER A 235 -38.63 47.06 -79.24
N LEU A 236 -39.48 46.16 -79.77
CA LEU A 236 -40.75 45.75 -79.16
C LEU A 236 -40.52 44.91 -77.89
N ASP A 237 -39.53 44.02 -77.90
CA ASP A 237 -39.18 43.17 -76.74
C ASP A 237 -38.58 43.98 -75.58
N ALA A 238 -37.79 45.03 -75.88
CA ALA A 238 -37.23 45.91 -74.86
C ALA A 238 -38.32 46.76 -74.18
N TRP A 239 -39.30 47.23 -74.95
CA TRP A 239 -40.46 47.97 -74.43
C TRP A 239 -41.43 47.06 -73.65
N LYS A 240 -41.75 45.86 -74.17
CA LYS A 240 -42.55 44.83 -73.48
C LYS A 240 -41.88 44.40 -72.17
N ALA A 241 -40.54 44.26 -72.13
CA ALA A 241 -39.78 43.94 -70.91
C ALA A 241 -39.78 45.07 -69.87
N LEU A 242 -39.75 46.35 -70.31
CA LEU A 242 -39.84 47.51 -69.42
C LEU A 242 -41.24 47.66 -68.81
N MET A 243 -42.30 47.50 -69.61
CA MET A 243 -43.69 47.55 -69.15
C MET A 243 -44.04 46.37 -68.22
N ALA A 244 -43.59 45.16 -68.55
CA ALA A 244 -43.77 43.98 -67.70
C ALA A 244 -43.04 44.10 -66.34
N LYS A 245 -41.88 44.77 -66.31
CA LYS A 245 -41.09 45.01 -65.10
C LYS A 245 -41.65 46.12 -64.20
N LYS A 246 -42.34 47.13 -64.76
CA LYS A 246 -42.87 48.29 -64.01
C LYS A 246 -44.36 48.17 -63.62
N TYR A 247 -45.21 47.51 -64.41
CA TYR A 247 -46.68 47.52 -64.22
C TYR A 247 -47.36 46.13 -64.17
N GLY A 248 -46.60 45.03 -64.30
CA GLY A 248 -47.09 43.68 -63.97
C GLY A 248 -48.14 43.03 -64.90
N ALA A 249 -48.60 43.69 -65.97
CA ALA A 249 -49.49 43.08 -66.97
C ALA A 249 -49.19 43.56 -68.42
N THR A 250 -49.36 42.66 -69.38
CA THR A 250 -49.10 42.85 -70.82
C THR A 250 -50.20 43.65 -71.51
N VAL A 251 -49.83 44.67 -72.30
CA VAL A 251 -50.76 45.46 -73.13
C VAL A 251 -51.17 44.64 -74.37
N PRO A 252 -52.48 44.47 -74.68
CA PRO A 252 -52.94 43.71 -75.84
C PRO A 252 -52.62 44.41 -77.18
N GLU A 253 -52.17 43.60 -78.15
CA GLU A 253 -51.66 44.01 -79.47
C GLU A 253 -52.71 44.74 -80.34
N GLU A 254 -54.00 44.48 -80.12
CA GLU A 254 -55.15 45.10 -80.80
C GLU A 254 -55.23 46.63 -80.59
N SER A 255 -54.61 47.17 -79.52
CA SER A 255 -54.62 48.60 -79.21
C SER A 255 -53.70 49.43 -80.12
N LEU A 256 -52.94 48.78 -81.00
CA LEU A 256 -51.86 49.38 -81.80
C LEU A 256 -52.11 49.39 -83.32
N GLU A 257 -53.15 48.71 -83.83
CA GLU A 257 -53.32 48.46 -85.27
C GLU A 257 -53.87 49.63 -86.12
N GLY A 258 -54.30 50.74 -85.50
CA GLY A 258 -55.02 51.83 -86.20
C GLY A 258 -54.18 52.96 -86.83
N LEU A 259 -52.84 52.91 -86.80
CA LEU A 259 -52.00 54.07 -87.13
C LEU A 259 -51.22 53.89 -88.45
N LYS A 260 -51.70 54.45 -89.55
CA LYS A 260 -50.90 54.75 -90.76
C LYS A 260 -51.03 56.23 -91.10
N PHE A 261 -49.92 56.93 -91.28
CA PHE A 261 -49.90 58.32 -91.78
C PHE A 261 -48.77 58.56 -92.79
N GLU A 262 -49.11 59.38 -93.78
CA GLU A 262 -48.28 59.92 -94.87
C GLU A 262 -47.35 61.05 -94.38
N ASP A 263 -46.28 61.30 -95.15
CA ASP A 263 -45.12 62.16 -94.82
C ASP A 263 -45.44 63.64 -94.55
N ILE A 264 -44.69 64.27 -93.62
CA ILE A 264 -44.78 65.70 -93.26
C ILE A 264 -43.47 66.45 -93.62
N PRO A 265 -43.53 67.72 -94.10
CA PRO A 265 -42.42 68.43 -94.74
C PRO A 265 -41.39 69.05 -93.77
N ALA A 266 -40.25 69.48 -94.33
CA ALA A 266 -38.95 69.60 -93.67
C ALA A 266 -38.63 70.90 -92.91
N ASP A 267 -39.53 71.89 -92.78
CA ASP A 267 -39.08 73.24 -92.42
C ASP A 267 -39.93 73.89 -91.28
N VAL A 268 -39.49 73.82 -90.01
CA VAL A 268 -39.96 74.77 -88.95
C VAL A 268 -38.90 75.01 -87.86
N ASP A 269 -38.71 76.29 -87.48
CA ASP A 269 -37.70 76.87 -86.56
C ASP A 269 -38.29 77.37 -85.21
N ASN A 270 -37.40 77.58 -84.25
CA ASN A 270 -37.53 77.67 -82.78
C ASN A 270 -38.24 78.92 -82.18
N ALA A 271 -39.54 78.78 -81.87
CA ALA A 271 -40.27 79.62 -80.90
C ALA A 271 -40.76 78.72 -79.74
N ASP A 272 -39.81 78.30 -78.91
CA ASP A 272 -39.90 77.08 -78.11
C ASP A 272 -40.49 77.29 -76.71
N ILE A 273 -41.67 76.69 -76.51
CA ILE A 273 -42.14 75.93 -75.33
C ILE A 273 -43.67 75.76 -75.45
N GLU A 274 -44.39 76.78 -75.93
CA GLU A 274 -45.76 76.62 -76.43
C GLU A 274 -45.74 75.79 -77.74
N TYR A 275 -44.70 75.97 -78.57
CA TYR A 275 -44.41 75.13 -79.73
C TYR A 275 -44.02 73.70 -79.37
N ILE A 276 -43.36 73.41 -78.23
CA ILE A 276 -43.07 72.00 -77.87
C ILE A 276 -44.37 71.26 -77.51
N SER A 277 -45.29 71.95 -76.83
CA SER A 277 -46.64 71.42 -76.60
C SER A 277 -47.46 71.32 -77.89
N ASP A 278 -47.24 72.20 -78.87
CA ASP A 278 -48.00 72.23 -80.13
C ASP A 278 -47.38 71.35 -81.23
N VAL A 279 -46.09 71.03 -81.16
CA VAL A 279 -45.32 70.16 -82.08
C VAL A 279 -45.45 68.71 -81.69
N ALA A 280 -45.34 68.39 -80.40
CA ALA A 280 -45.68 67.04 -79.94
C ALA A 280 -47.14 66.70 -80.29
N VAL A 281 -48.01 67.71 -80.29
CA VAL A 281 -49.45 67.59 -80.58
C VAL A 281 -49.78 67.64 -82.07
N LYS A 282 -49.04 68.39 -82.90
CA LYS A 282 -49.23 68.43 -84.36
C LYS A 282 -48.57 67.25 -85.08
N VAL A 283 -47.46 66.73 -84.58
CA VAL A 283 -46.71 65.62 -85.21
C VAL A 283 -47.29 64.25 -84.86
N PHE A 284 -47.93 64.09 -83.69
CA PHE A 284 -48.49 62.82 -83.22
C PHE A 284 -49.97 62.91 -82.85
N GLY A 285 -50.76 63.53 -83.72
CA GLY A 285 -52.18 63.83 -83.50
C GLY A 285 -52.93 62.79 -82.68
N ASN A 286 -53.33 63.20 -81.46
CA ASN A 286 -54.54 62.76 -80.78
C ASN A 286 -54.80 63.69 -79.56
N GLU A 287 -55.98 64.33 -79.51
CA GLU A 287 -56.54 65.01 -78.32
C GLU A 287 -56.50 64.15 -77.03
N TYR A 288 -56.36 62.83 -77.19
CA TYR A 288 -56.29 61.81 -76.14
C TYR A 288 -55.12 62.03 -75.15
N GLN A 289 -53.93 62.43 -75.60
CA GLN A 289 -52.78 62.62 -74.70
C GLN A 289 -52.87 63.92 -73.88
N LYS A 290 -53.46 65.00 -74.45
CA LYS A 290 -53.75 66.24 -73.69
C LYS A 290 -54.80 66.00 -72.62
N THR A 291 -55.82 65.18 -72.91
CA THR A 291 -56.92 64.89 -71.98
C THR A 291 -56.48 63.99 -70.83
N GLU A 292 -55.62 62.97 -71.06
CA GLU A 292 -55.08 62.13 -69.99
C GLU A 292 -54.09 62.85 -69.06
N LEU A 293 -53.18 63.67 -69.61
CA LEU A 293 -52.24 64.45 -68.80
C LEU A 293 -52.96 65.54 -67.99
N ALA A 294 -53.96 66.20 -68.59
CA ALA A 294 -54.81 67.16 -67.90
C ALA A 294 -55.65 66.48 -66.80
N ALA A 295 -56.21 65.29 -67.06
CA ALA A 295 -56.94 64.52 -66.05
C ALA A 295 -56.03 64.11 -64.88
N ALA A 296 -54.78 63.72 -65.15
CA ALA A 296 -53.84 63.35 -64.12
C ALA A 296 -53.34 64.55 -63.29
N TYR A 297 -53.15 65.72 -63.93
CA TYR A 297 -52.87 66.97 -63.22
C TYR A 297 -54.03 67.38 -62.30
N VAL A 298 -55.28 67.26 -62.76
CA VAL A 298 -56.47 67.50 -61.93
C VAL A 298 -56.52 66.54 -60.73
N ILE A 299 -56.18 65.26 -60.91
CA ILE A 299 -56.12 64.28 -59.81
C ILE A 299 -55.03 64.65 -58.79
N LEU A 300 -53.85 65.09 -59.23
CA LEU A 300 -52.76 65.51 -58.35
C LEU A 300 -53.12 66.78 -57.58
N GLU A 301 -53.70 67.78 -58.24
CA GLU A 301 -54.13 69.02 -57.59
C GLU A 301 -55.23 68.76 -56.56
N ASN A 302 -56.17 67.84 -56.85
CA ASN A 302 -57.17 67.39 -55.88
C ASN A 302 -56.53 66.66 -54.69
N ALA A 303 -55.60 65.73 -54.93
CA ALA A 303 -54.88 65.01 -53.87
C ALA A 303 -54.06 65.96 -52.97
N LYS A 304 -53.47 66.99 -53.57
CA LYS A 304 -52.72 68.03 -52.88
C LYS A 304 -53.65 68.92 -52.06
N ALA A 305 -54.80 69.31 -52.61
CA ALA A 305 -55.82 70.06 -51.89
C ALA A 305 -56.38 69.27 -50.69
N ASP A 306 -56.59 67.96 -50.85
CA ASP A 306 -57.02 67.06 -49.77
C ASP A 306 -55.96 66.96 -48.67
N TYR A 307 -54.68 66.78 -49.03
CA TYR A 307 -53.58 66.78 -48.07
C TYR A 307 -53.44 68.10 -47.30
N GLU A 308 -53.44 69.25 -48.00
CA GLU A 308 -53.32 70.56 -47.33
C GLU A 308 -54.52 70.85 -46.42
N LYS A 309 -55.73 70.40 -46.80
CA LYS A 309 -56.92 70.48 -45.96
C LYS A 309 -56.79 69.63 -44.71
N ASP A 310 -56.40 68.36 -44.84
CA ASP A 310 -56.27 67.44 -43.70
C ASP A 310 -55.11 67.83 -42.78
N LYS A 311 -54.01 68.34 -43.35
CA LYS A 311 -52.89 68.93 -42.61
C LYS A 311 -53.33 70.12 -41.78
N LYS A 312 -54.11 71.04 -42.36
CA LYS A 312 -54.63 72.20 -41.62
C LYS A 312 -55.58 71.78 -40.50
N ASP A 313 -56.47 70.80 -40.75
CA ASP A 313 -57.36 70.25 -39.72
C ASP A 313 -56.57 69.63 -38.55
N TYR A 314 -55.52 68.85 -38.85
CA TYR A 314 -54.60 68.34 -37.83
C TYR A 314 -53.89 69.47 -37.06
N GLU A 315 -53.29 70.44 -37.75
CA GLU A 315 -52.55 71.54 -37.12
C GLU A 315 -53.44 72.41 -36.21
N ASP A 316 -54.69 72.65 -36.62
CA ASP A 316 -55.65 73.41 -35.81
C ASP A 316 -56.14 72.60 -34.59
N LYS A 317 -56.42 71.31 -34.76
CA LYS A 317 -56.82 70.42 -33.65
C LYS A 317 -55.68 70.21 -32.65
N ASP A 318 -54.46 69.96 -33.12
CA ASP A 318 -53.27 69.81 -32.27
C ASP A 318 -52.98 71.09 -31.47
N ARG A 319 -53.07 72.26 -32.12
CA ARG A 319 -52.89 73.56 -31.47
C ARG A 319 -53.95 73.80 -30.39
N ARG A 320 -55.22 73.53 -30.68
CA ARG A 320 -56.31 73.66 -29.72
C ARG A 320 -56.20 72.66 -28.58
N PHE A 321 -55.90 71.39 -28.87
CA PHE A 321 -55.66 70.36 -27.87
C PHE A 321 -54.55 70.76 -26.90
N LYS A 322 -53.41 71.24 -27.41
CA LYS A 322 -52.30 71.73 -26.58
C LYS A 322 -52.67 72.96 -25.75
N ALA A 323 -53.47 73.88 -26.28
CA ALA A 323 -53.92 75.07 -25.56
C ALA A 323 -54.94 74.73 -24.46
N GLU A 324 -55.93 73.88 -24.76
CA GLU A 324 -57.02 73.49 -23.86
C GLU A 324 -56.52 72.50 -22.79
N ASN A 325 -55.58 71.61 -23.12
CA ASN A 325 -55.09 70.54 -22.24
C ASN A 325 -53.64 70.72 -21.77
N GLY A 326 -53.06 71.91 -21.92
CA GLY A 326 -51.66 72.18 -21.57
C GLY A 326 -51.30 71.82 -20.12
N GLY A 327 -52.23 72.00 -19.17
CA GLY A 327 -52.04 71.57 -17.78
C GLY A 327 -51.94 70.06 -17.60
N LEU A 328 -52.79 69.28 -18.31
CA LEU A 328 -52.77 67.82 -18.29
C LEU A 328 -51.50 67.27 -18.92
N LEU A 329 -51.08 67.85 -20.05
CA LEU A 329 -49.83 67.51 -20.74
C LEU A 329 -48.60 67.81 -19.87
N ALA A 330 -48.61 68.95 -19.17
CA ALA A 330 -47.54 69.28 -18.22
C ALA A 330 -47.49 68.30 -17.04
N GLU A 331 -48.64 67.88 -16.50
CA GLU A 331 -48.69 66.90 -15.41
C GLU A 331 -48.29 65.49 -15.86
N LEU A 332 -48.67 65.07 -17.06
CA LEU A 332 -48.19 63.83 -17.68
C LEU A 332 -46.66 63.86 -17.83
N SER A 333 -46.11 64.95 -18.37
CA SER A 333 -44.66 65.11 -18.50
C SER A 333 -43.94 65.09 -17.15
N ARG A 334 -44.48 65.78 -16.12
CA ARG A 334 -43.92 65.77 -14.76
C ARG A 334 -43.98 64.39 -14.12
N SER A 335 -45.11 63.70 -14.24
CA SER A 335 -45.30 62.35 -13.69
C SER A 335 -44.39 61.33 -14.38
N GLN A 336 -44.23 61.43 -15.71
CA GLN A 336 -43.32 60.58 -16.47
C GLN A 336 -41.87 60.82 -16.03
N LYS A 337 -41.42 62.07 -15.97
CA LYS A 337 -40.07 62.42 -15.46
C LYS A 337 -39.82 61.92 -14.04
N ALA A 338 -40.81 62.04 -13.15
CA ALA A 338 -40.70 61.57 -11.78
C ALA A 338 -40.60 60.04 -11.68
N TYR A 339 -41.39 59.32 -12.49
CA TYR A 339 -41.32 57.86 -12.58
C TYR A 339 -39.99 57.37 -13.17
N ASP A 340 -39.52 58.00 -14.24
CA ASP A 340 -38.24 57.65 -14.88
C ASP A 340 -37.06 57.91 -13.93
N ALA A 341 -37.05 59.04 -13.24
CA ALA A 341 -36.02 59.36 -12.25
C ALA A 341 -35.99 58.36 -11.08
N LEU A 342 -37.15 57.91 -10.60
CA LEU A 342 -37.23 56.88 -9.57
C LEU A 342 -36.79 55.51 -10.09
N THR A 343 -37.11 55.19 -11.34
CA THR A 343 -36.70 53.94 -11.99
C THR A 343 -35.17 53.89 -12.15
N GLU A 344 -34.56 55.00 -12.58
CA GLU A 344 -33.11 55.14 -12.66
C GLU A 344 -32.45 55.07 -11.28
N LYS A 345 -32.99 55.80 -10.29
CA LYS A 345 -32.51 55.75 -8.90
C LYS A 345 -32.62 54.33 -8.32
N LYS A 346 -33.68 53.59 -8.63
CA LYS A 346 -33.85 52.20 -8.21
C LYS A 346 -32.80 51.28 -8.85
N ALA A 347 -32.52 51.43 -10.14
CA ALA A 347 -31.47 50.65 -10.78
C ALA A 347 -30.09 50.93 -10.15
N ALA A 348 -29.81 52.18 -9.80
CA ALA A 348 -28.61 52.56 -9.06
C ALA A 348 -28.59 51.98 -7.64
N TYR A 349 -29.72 51.95 -6.93
CA TYR A 349 -29.87 51.30 -5.62
C TYR A 349 -29.61 49.79 -5.69
N ASP A 350 -30.20 49.09 -6.66
CA ASP A 350 -30.00 47.65 -6.84
C ASP A 350 -28.52 47.33 -7.10
N THR A 351 -27.86 48.15 -7.94
CA THR A 351 -26.41 48.06 -8.18
C THR A 351 -25.60 48.31 -6.90
N ALA A 352 -25.93 49.34 -6.12
CA ALA A 352 -25.26 49.64 -4.86
C ALA A 352 -25.49 48.53 -3.81
N ARG A 353 -26.67 47.90 -3.79
CA ARG A 353 -26.97 46.76 -2.92
C ARG A 353 -26.12 45.55 -3.29
N ASP A 354 -25.93 45.28 -4.57
CA ASP A 354 -25.08 44.18 -5.02
C ASP A 354 -23.59 44.47 -4.72
N GLU A 355 -23.15 45.73 -4.80
CA GLU A 355 -21.83 46.17 -4.31
C GLU A 355 -21.65 45.92 -2.80
N VAL A 356 -22.68 46.20 -1.98
CA VAL A 356 -22.67 45.91 -0.53
C VAL A 356 -22.47 44.41 -0.29
N VAL A 357 -23.24 43.55 -0.97
CA VAL A 357 -23.12 42.10 -0.83
C VAL A 357 -21.72 41.63 -1.26
N ALA A 358 -21.19 42.15 -2.37
CA ALA A 358 -19.85 41.81 -2.84
C ALA A 358 -18.76 42.21 -1.83
N ASN A 359 -18.86 43.41 -1.27
CA ASN A 359 -17.92 43.91 -0.25
C ASN A 359 -18.04 43.12 1.07
N GLN A 360 -19.25 42.71 1.45
CA GLN A 360 -19.47 41.88 2.63
C GLN A 360 -18.80 40.50 2.46
N VAL A 361 -19.03 39.83 1.33
CA VAL A 361 -18.40 38.53 1.03
C VAL A 361 -16.88 38.66 1.01
N ALA A 362 -16.33 39.73 0.42
CA ALA A 362 -14.89 39.96 0.41
C ALA A 362 -14.31 40.16 1.83
N LEU A 363 -15.01 40.89 2.71
CA LEU A 363 -14.62 41.06 4.11
C LEU A 363 -14.68 39.74 4.88
N GLU A 364 -15.73 38.94 4.69
CA GLU A 364 -15.87 37.63 5.34
C GLU A 364 -14.74 36.68 4.93
N GLN A 365 -14.37 36.64 3.65
CA GLN A 365 -13.24 35.85 3.16
C GLN A 365 -11.91 36.25 3.81
N LEU A 366 -11.65 37.55 3.98
CA LEU A 366 -10.45 38.04 4.66
C LEU A 366 -10.43 37.63 6.15
N LEU A 367 -11.57 37.72 6.85
CA LEU A 367 -11.67 37.30 8.26
C LEU A 367 -11.49 35.79 8.41
N ILE A 368 -12.03 34.99 7.49
CA ILE A 368 -11.82 33.53 7.47
C ILE A 368 -10.34 33.21 7.22
N ALA A 369 -9.69 33.90 6.29
CA ALA A 369 -8.27 33.72 6.01
C ALA A 369 -7.42 34.01 7.26
N GLU A 370 -7.65 35.15 7.93
CA GLU A 370 -6.97 35.51 9.19
C GLU A 370 -7.18 34.43 10.27
N LYS A 371 -8.42 33.97 10.47
CA LYS A 371 -8.72 32.93 11.46
C LYS A 371 -8.03 31.60 11.11
N THR A 372 -8.03 31.22 9.83
CA THR A 372 -7.38 29.98 9.36
C THR A 372 -5.87 30.06 9.58
N GLU A 373 -5.25 31.19 9.29
CA GLU A 373 -3.83 31.43 9.54
C GLU A 373 -3.48 31.32 11.03
N SER A 374 -4.32 31.85 11.92
CA SER A 374 -4.16 31.71 13.37
C SER A 374 -4.26 30.24 13.86
N ILE A 375 -5.13 29.45 13.25
CA ILE A 375 -5.29 28.01 13.55
C ILE A 375 -4.04 27.25 13.11
N GLU A 376 -3.54 27.54 11.90
CA GLU A 376 -2.32 26.94 11.37
C GLU A 376 -1.09 27.28 12.22
N LEU A 377 -0.97 28.53 12.68
CA LEU A 377 0.08 28.93 13.62
C LEU A 377 0.02 28.14 14.93
N ASN A 378 -1.17 27.97 15.50
CA ASN A 378 -1.36 27.17 16.70
C ASN A 378 -1.05 25.67 16.49
N ARG A 379 -1.36 25.14 15.30
CA ARG A 379 -1.02 23.77 14.93
C ARG A 379 0.49 23.57 14.87
N MET A 380 1.21 24.44 14.17
CA MET A 380 2.68 24.36 14.07
C MET A 380 3.35 24.54 15.44
N ARG A 381 2.84 25.45 16.28
CA ARG A 381 3.33 25.63 17.64
C ARG A 381 3.18 24.34 18.48
N ARG A 382 2.04 23.65 18.36
CA ARG A 382 1.83 22.34 19.02
C ARG A 382 2.81 21.29 18.51
N GLN A 383 2.98 21.17 17.20
CA GLN A 383 3.94 20.24 16.60
C GLN A 383 5.37 20.51 17.08
N LEU A 384 5.78 21.78 17.16
CA LEU A 384 7.08 22.16 17.73
C LEU A 384 7.21 21.70 19.19
N GLY A 385 6.20 21.92 20.02
CA GLY A 385 6.20 21.48 21.41
C GLY A 385 6.30 19.95 21.56
N GLU A 386 5.59 19.20 20.73
CA GLU A 386 5.66 17.73 20.70
C GLU A 386 7.06 17.22 20.32
N ARG A 387 7.68 17.82 19.28
CA ARG A 387 9.04 17.46 18.84
C ARG A 387 10.08 17.83 19.89
N GLN A 388 9.95 19.00 20.52
CA GLN A 388 10.81 19.41 21.63
C GLN A 388 10.67 18.49 22.84
N ALA A 389 9.46 18.05 23.19
CA ALA A 389 9.24 17.08 24.27
C ALA A 389 9.86 15.72 23.95
N LYS A 390 9.77 15.27 22.69
CA LYS A 390 10.43 14.04 22.22
C LYS A 390 11.96 14.17 22.30
N LEU A 391 12.52 15.32 21.91
CA LEU A 391 13.94 15.60 22.04
C LEU A 391 14.38 15.57 23.52
N ALA A 392 13.63 16.24 24.40
CA ALA A 392 13.91 16.22 25.84
C ALA A 392 13.88 14.79 26.41
N LYS A 393 12.92 13.96 25.98
CA LYS A 393 12.83 12.55 26.37
C LYS A 393 14.07 11.78 25.94
N LEU A 394 14.49 11.89 24.68
CA LEU A 394 15.68 11.23 24.15
C LEU A 394 16.97 11.68 24.86
N MET A 395 17.08 12.97 25.17
CA MET A 395 18.20 13.53 25.94
C MET A 395 18.20 13.02 27.39
N SER A 396 17.01 12.85 28.01
CA SER A 396 16.87 12.41 29.40
C SER A 396 17.05 10.90 29.62
N SER A 397 16.82 10.08 28.59
CA SER A 397 17.09 8.63 28.63
C SER A 397 18.59 8.28 28.73
N GLY A 398 19.48 9.28 28.69
CA GLY A 398 20.94 9.12 28.82
C GLY A 398 21.47 8.68 30.20
N THR A 399 20.64 8.22 31.14
CA THR A 399 21.08 7.89 32.52
C THR A 399 21.77 6.52 32.70
N GLY A 400 21.89 5.71 31.64
CA GLY A 400 22.55 4.40 31.66
C GLY A 400 23.74 4.30 30.71
N SER A 401 24.77 5.14 30.88
CA SER A 401 25.99 5.08 30.06
C SER A 401 26.94 3.93 30.43
N GLU A 402 26.57 3.11 31.43
CA GLU A 402 27.40 2.06 32.00
C GLU A 402 26.61 0.75 32.09
N ILE A 403 27.16 -0.33 31.54
CA ILE A 403 26.71 -1.70 31.81
C ILE A 403 27.64 -2.28 32.87
N LYS A 404 27.05 -2.66 34.01
CA LYS A 404 27.76 -3.18 35.19
C LYS A 404 27.58 -4.69 35.34
N SER A 405 28.52 -5.34 36.01
CA SER A 405 28.42 -6.76 36.34
C SER A 405 27.41 -7.00 37.46
N PRO A 406 26.37 -7.84 37.28
CA PRO A 406 25.42 -8.17 38.33
C PRO A 406 25.92 -9.27 39.28
N VAL A 407 27.08 -9.86 39.00
CA VAL A 407 27.72 -10.91 39.80
C VAL A 407 29.24 -10.73 39.80
N ALA A 408 29.90 -11.15 40.88
CA ALA A 408 31.35 -11.30 40.88
C ALA A 408 31.73 -12.62 40.18
N GLY A 409 32.71 -12.61 39.29
CA GLY A 409 33.04 -13.77 38.47
C GLY A 409 34.23 -13.56 37.54
N VAL A 410 34.35 -14.37 36.50
CA VAL A 410 35.39 -14.25 35.47
C VAL A 410 34.73 -14.06 34.10
N ALA A 411 35.09 -13.01 33.38
CA ALA A 411 34.57 -12.74 32.05
C ALA A 411 35.12 -13.78 31.06
N LYS A 412 34.25 -14.58 30.42
CA LYS A 412 34.67 -15.64 29.51
C LYS A 412 34.57 -15.21 28.05
N ASP A 413 33.35 -15.04 27.58
CA ASP A 413 33.06 -14.69 26.19
C ASP A 413 32.65 -13.22 26.12
N ILE A 414 33.35 -12.44 25.29
CA ILE A 414 33.04 -11.04 25.02
C ILE A 414 32.66 -10.94 23.55
N ASN A 415 31.37 -10.74 23.28
CA ASN A 415 30.80 -10.77 21.92
C ASN A 415 30.60 -9.37 21.31
N ILE A 416 31.12 -8.34 21.97
CA ILE A 416 30.94 -6.93 21.57
C ILE A 416 32.27 -6.19 21.60
N THR A 417 32.46 -5.27 20.66
CA THR A 417 33.66 -4.43 20.54
C THR A 417 33.28 -2.96 20.46
N ALA A 418 34.21 -2.07 20.80
CA ALA A 418 34.03 -0.63 20.68
C ALA A 418 33.66 -0.25 19.23
N GLY A 419 32.71 0.67 19.07
CA GLY A 419 32.18 1.11 17.78
C GLY A 419 30.97 0.32 17.27
N ASN A 420 30.71 -0.89 17.79
CA ASN A 420 29.52 -1.66 17.40
C ASN A 420 28.29 -1.26 18.23
N THR A 421 27.09 -1.45 17.67
CA THR A 421 25.82 -1.26 18.37
C THR A 421 25.50 -2.47 19.24
N ALA A 422 25.30 -2.24 20.54
CA ALA A 422 24.80 -3.25 21.47
C ALA A 422 23.29 -3.44 21.26
N ASP A 423 22.84 -4.64 20.92
CA ASP A 423 21.43 -4.98 20.73
C ASP A 423 20.83 -5.61 22.01
N PRO A 424 19.65 -5.16 22.49
CA PRO A 424 19.01 -5.75 23.68
C PRO A 424 18.72 -7.26 23.60
N SER A 425 18.60 -7.82 22.39
CA SER A 425 18.35 -9.24 22.17
C SER A 425 19.64 -10.09 22.14
N ALA A 426 20.81 -9.47 21.98
CA ALA A 426 22.09 -10.16 21.86
C ALA A 426 22.82 -10.27 23.21
N VAL A 427 23.46 -11.41 23.46
CA VAL A 427 24.37 -11.61 24.62
C VAL A 427 25.66 -10.86 24.35
N LEU A 428 25.93 -9.82 25.13
CA LEU A 428 27.13 -8.99 24.99
C LEU A 428 28.36 -9.64 25.63
N MET A 429 28.16 -10.27 26.80
CA MET A 429 29.23 -10.90 27.57
C MET A 429 28.68 -12.03 28.45
N THR A 430 29.49 -13.07 28.67
CA THR A 430 29.19 -14.14 29.62
C THR A 430 30.19 -14.13 30.76
N VAL A 431 29.70 -14.12 32.00
CA VAL A 431 30.52 -14.17 33.22
C VAL A 431 30.30 -15.52 33.91
N GLU A 432 31.38 -16.28 34.10
CA GLU A 432 31.35 -17.50 34.92
C GLU A 432 31.43 -17.12 36.40
N VAL A 433 30.70 -17.80 37.28
CA VAL A 433 30.71 -17.55 38.74
C VAL A 433 31.45 -18.70 39.45
N PRO A 434 32.75 -18.55 39.79
CA PRO A 434 33.57 -19.62 40.40
C PRO A 434 33.07 -20.07 41.77
N ASP A 435 32.48 -19.15 42.54
CA ASP A 435 31.97 -19.41 43.89
C ASP A 435 30.82 -20.43 43.93
N ARG A 436 30.22 -20.73 42.76
CA ARG A 436 29.16 -21.71 42.60
C ARG A 436 29.67 -23.12 42.28
N GLY A 437 30.99 -23.31 42.26
CA GLY A 437 31.64 -24.60 42.05
C GLY A 437 31.74 -25.00 40.58
N TYR A 438 32.52 -26.04 40.34
CA TYR A 438 32.77 -26.58 39.01
C TYR A 438 32.23 -28.00 38.90
N SER A 439 31.74 -28.37 37.72
CA SER A 439 31.27 -29.72 37.46
C SER A 439 32.01 -30.36 36.31
N VAL A 440 32.07 -31.69 36.32
CA VAL A 440 32.53 -32.49 35.19
C VAL A 440 31.57 -33.64 34.97
N THR A 441 31.34 -33.99 33.71
CA THR A 441 30.49 -35.12 33.35
C THR A 441 31.30 -36.19 32.63
N MET A 442 31.07 -37.48 32.95
CA MET A 442 31.57 -38.60 32.16
C MET A 442 30.41 -39.52 31.75
N SER A 443 30.46 -40.08 30.53
CA SER A 443 29.47 -41.06 30.06
C SER A 443 29.92 -42.49 30.44
N VAL A 444 29.01 -43.28 31.01
CA VAL A 444 29.22 -44.69 31.39
C VAL A 444 27.99 -45.53 31.02
N THR A 445 28.11 -46.86 30.91
CA THR A 445 26.93 -47.70 30.63
C THR A 445 25.95 -47.72 31.80
N LYS A 446 24.68 -48.06 31.56
CA LYS A 446 23.66 -48.16 32.62
C LYS A 446 24.05 -49.16 33.72
N GLU A 447 24.69 -50.26 33.36
CA GLU A 447 25.17 -51.29 34.30
C GLU A 447 26.29 -50.73 35.19
N GLN A 448 27.21 -49.95 34.61
CA GLN A 448 28.30 -49.31 35.34
C GLN A 448 27.77 -48.18 36.26
N ALA A 449 26.83 -47.37 35.80
CA ALA A 449 26.18 -46.35 36.62
C ALA A 449 25.47 -46.94 37.85
N GLY A 450 24.91 -48.14 37.73
CA GLY A 450 24.27 -48.85 38.85
C GLY A 450 25.24 -49.35 39.93
N LYS A 451 26.55 -49.41 39.64
CA LYS A 451 27.60 -49.88 40.58
C LYS A 451 28.19 -48.76 41.45
N VAL A 452 27.82 -47.50 41.22
CA VAL A 452 28.31 -46.34 41.98
C VAL A 452 27.17 -45.61 42.67
N THR A 453 27.44 -45.08 43.86
CA THR A 453 26.45 -44.35 44.66
C THR A 453 26.79 -42.87 44.74
N ILE A 454 25.76 -42.02 44.79
CA ILE A 454 25.91 -40.58 45.00
C ILE A 454 26.68 -40.35 46.30
N GLY A 455 27.66 -39.44 46.25
CA GLY A 455 28.56 -39.14 47.34
C GLY A 455 29.91 -39.86 47.28
N THR A 456 30.07 -40.85 46.41
CA THR A 456 31.35 -41.52 46.18
C THR A 456 32.38 -40.55 45.58
N GLN A 457 33.60 -40.57 46.11
CA GLN A 457 34.72 -39.79 45.60
C GLN A 457 35.36 -40.50 44.41
N ALA A 458 35.60 -39.76 43.33
CA ALA A 458 36.36 -40.18 42.17
C ALA A 458 37.77 -39.58 42.25
N GLU A 459 38.79 -40.36 41.87
CA GLU A 459 40.12 -39.80 41.66
C GLU A 459 40.13 -39.06 40.32
N VAL A 460 40.54 -37.79 40.38
CA VAL A 460 40.76 -36.94 39.22
C VAL A 460 42.23 -37.08 38.80
N SER A 461 42.49 -37.07 37.50
CA SER A 461 43.84 -37.00 36.95
C SER A 461 43.84 -36.07 35.73
N THR A 462 44.67 -35.03 35.80
CA THR A 462 44.89 -34.05 34.72
C THR A 462 46.03 -34.47 33.78
N GLY A 463 46.65 -35.63 34.01
CA GLY A 463 47.80 -36.13 33.23
C GLY A 463 49.13 -35.44 33.52
N TYR A 464 49.15 -34.41 34.38
CA TYR A 464 50.37 -33.69 34.77
C TYR A 464 51.10 -34.39 35.95
N TRP A 465 52.43 -34.40 35.93
CA TRP A 465 53.25 -35.01 36.98
C TRP A 465 53.39 -34.04 38.16
N GLY A 466 52.35 -33.91 38.98
CA GLY A 466 52.30 -33.05 40.16
C GLY A 466 51.29 -33.55 41.20
N THR A 467 51.26 -32.94 42.38
CA THR A 467 50.24 -33.22 43.40
C THR A 467 48.89 -32.71 42.92
N ASN A 468 47.98 -33.62 42.56
CA ASN A 468 46.61 -33.26 42.23
C ASN A 468 45.79 -33.13 43.52
N ASP A 469 45.38 -31.91 43.86
CA ASP A 469 44.52 -31.60 45.01
C ASP A 469 43.03 -31.60 44.64
N MET A 470 42.71 -31.87 43.37
CA MET A 470 41.33 -31.91 42.89
C MET A 470 40.62 -33.19 43.36
N VAL A 471 39.47 -33.01 44.00
CA VAL A 471 38.58 -34.09 44.41
C VAL A 471 37.25 -33.93 43.68
N ALA A 472 36.85 -34.99 42.96
CA ALA A 472 35.56 -35.06 42.31
C ALA A 472 34.60 -35.92 43.13
N LYS A 473 33.42 -35.39 43.46
CA LYS A 473 32.37 -36.12 44.19
C LYS A 473 31.18 -36.34 43.28
N LEU A 474 30.72 -37.58 43.17
CA LEU A 474 29.53 -37.90 42.37
C LEU A 474 28.30 -37.26 43.01
N VAL A 475 27.64 -36.32 42.32
CA VAL A 475 26.48 -35.60 42.84
C VAL A 475 25.17 -36.01 42.18
N SER A 476 25.18 -36.38 40.90
CA SER A 476 23.96 -36.82 40.22
C SER A 476 24.22 -37.70 38.99
N PHE A 477 23.14 -38.31 38.48
CA PHE A 477 23.11 -39.02 37.21
C PHE A 477 22.19 -38.26 36.26
N ALA A 478 22.68 -37.96 35.04
CA ALA A 478 21.91 -37.31 33.99
C ALA A 478 21.74 -38.25 32.77
N PRO A 479 20.67 -38.09 31.98
CA PRO A 479 20.55 -38.80 30.71
C PRO A 479 21.65 -38.35 29.74
N ASP A 480 22.32 -39.32 29.11
CA ASP A 480 23.25 -39.03 28.02
C ASP A 480 22.45 -38.67 26.77
N LYS A 481 22.59 -37.43 26.28
CA LYS A 481 21.84 -36.94 25.11
C LYS A 481 22.27 -37.61 23.81
N GLU A 482 23.51 -38.12 23.73
CA GLU A 482 24.02 -38.80 22.55
C GLU A 482 23.67 -40.29 22.57
N ASN A 483 23.65 -40.91 23.77
CA ASN A 483 23.40 -42.35 23.93
C ASN A 483 22.35 -42.66 25.02
N PRO A 484 21.10 -42.16 24.92
CA PRO A 484 20.11 -42.19 26.01
C PRO A 484 19.65 -43.60 26.41
N ASN A 485 19.73 -44.56 25.48
CA ASN A 485 19.25 -45.92 25.68
C ASN A 485 20.29 -46.86 26.31
N THR A 486 21.58 -46.56 26.18
CA THR A 486 22.67 -47.44 26.64
C THR A 486 23.49 -46.83 27.77
N ASN A 487 23.64 -45.50 27.80
CA ASN A 487 24.56 -44.83 28.71
C ASN A 487 23.82 -43.87 29.67
N ARG A 488 24.55 -43.45 30.71
CA ARG A 488 24.19 -42.38 31.65
C ARG A 488 25.40 -41.49 31.89
N LEU A 489 25.14 -40.21 32.07
CA LEU A 489 26.16 -39.24 32.48
C LEU A 489 26.26 -39.23 34.00
N LEU A 490 27.47 -39.47 34.51
CA LEU A 490 27.82 -39.22 35.90
C LEU A 490 28.24 -37.76 36.01
N VAL A 491 27.54 -36.98 36.84
CA VAL A 491 27.86 -35.57 37.10
C VAL A 491 28.61 -35.48 38.42
N PHE A 492 29.85 -35.00 38.36
CA PHE A 492 30.70 -34.78 39.52
C PHE A 492 30.81 -33.30 39.82
N ASP A 493 30.77 -32.97 41.10
CA ASP A 493 31.19 -31.68 41.63
C ASP A 493 32.69 -31.74 41.94
N ILE A 494 33.46 -30.77 41.45
CA ILE A 494 34.92 -30.70 41.59
C ILE A 494 35.28 -29.59 42.57
N THR A 495 36.11 -29.95 43.54
CA THR A 495 36.74 -29.02 44.50
C THR A 495 38.26 -29.12 44.43
N GLY A 496 38.97 -27.99 44.53
CA GLY A 496 40.43 -27.88 44.39
C GLY A 496 40.87 -26.41 44.48
N LYS A 497 42.16 -26.15 44.70
CA LYS A 497 42.65 -24.76 44.88
C LYS A 497 42.81 -23.98 43.56
N GLU A 498 43.12 -24.68 42.46
CA GLU A 498 43.31 -24.08 41.14
C GLU A 498 42.51 -24.90 40.11
N ILE A 499 41.27 -24.46 39.85
CA ILE A 499 40.40 -25.09 38.85
C ILE A 499 40.19 -24.11 37.70
N GLU A 500 40.46 -24.57 36.49
CA GLU A 500 40.18 -23.84 35.25
C GLU A 500 39.02 -24.50 34.49
N SER A 501 38.02 -23.71 34.11
CA SER A 501 36.94 -24.12 33.22
C SER A 501 37.50 -24.41 31.83
N GLY A 502 37.08 -25.51 31.20
CA GLY A 502 37.58 -25.95 29.89
C GLY A 502 38.72 -26.97 29.95
N THR A 503 39.30 -27.25 31.13
CA THR A 503 40.33 -28.28 31.28
C THR A 503 39.75 -29.68 31.10
N GLN A 504 40.42 -30.53 30.34
CA GLN A 504 40.06 -31.95 30.20
C GLN A 504 40.67 -32.77 31.33
N VAL A 505 39.86 -33.59 31.99
CA VAL A 505 40.28 -34.44 33.12
C VAL A 505 39.87 -35.89 32.91
N ASN A 506 40.70 -36.80 33.40
CA ASN A 506 40.38 -38.22 33.53
C ASN A 506 39.85 -38.48 34.94
N LEU A 507 38.75 -39.21 35.03
CA LEU A 507 38.06 -39.53 36.26
C LEU A 507 38.00 -41.02 36.45
N SER A 508 38.17 -41.48 37.69
CA SER A 508 38.09 -42.89 37.99
C SER A 508 37.46 -43.17 39.35
N ILE A 509 36.36 -43.93 39.35
CA ILE A 509 35.46 -44.13 40.49
C ILE A 509 35.12 -45.62 40.66
N GLY A 510 35.06 -46.12 41.89
CA GLY A 510 34.71 -47.51 42.20
C GLY A 510 35.51 -48.09 43.38
N GLU A 511 35.20 -49.32 43.77
CA GLU A 511 35.85 -50.01 44.90
C GLU A 511 37.31 -50.43 44.63
N LYS A 512 38.08 -50.60 45.70
CA LYS A 512 39.47 -51.07 45.65
C LYS A 512 39.54 -52.52 45.19
N THR A 513 40.54 -52.84 44.38
CA THR A 513 40.89 -54.20 43.95
C THR A 513 40.89 -55.18 45.12
N ARG A 514 40.13 -56.28 45.00
CA ARG A 514 40.08 -57.37 45.99
C ARG A 514 40.65 -58.65 45.39
N GLN A 515 41.42 -59.39 46.19
CA GLN A 515 41.88 -60.73 45.82
C GLN A 515 40.79 -61.76 46.12
N PHE A 516 40.61 -62.68 45.19
CA PHE A 516 39.68 -63.80 45.29
C PHE A 516 40.42 -65.09 44.97
N ASP A 517 40.04 -66.16 45.68
CA ASP A 517 40.72 -67.45 45.59
C ASP A 517 40.36 -68.22 44.32
N ALA A 518 39.16 -68.01 43.76
CA ALA A 518 38.69 -68.70 42.56
C ALA A 518 38.06 -67.71 41.58
N ILE A 519 38.78 -67.44 40.49
CA ILE A 519 38.34 -66.61 39.37
C ILE A 519 38.14 -67.48 38.15
N VAL A 520 36.99 -67.28 37.50
CA VAL A 520 36.63 -67.94 36.25
C VAL A 520 36.28 -66.88 35.20
N PRO A 521 36.51 -67.15 33.89
CA PRO A 521 36.01 -66.28 32.84
C PRO A 521 34.49 -66.13 32.93
N ASN A 522 33.97 -64.93 32.64
CA ASN A 522 32.52 -64.65 32.68
C ASN A 522 31.70 -65.66 31.85
N ALA A 523 32.26 -66.14 30.73
CA ALA A 523 31.63 -67.14 29.87
C ALA A 523 31.41 -68.52 30.53
N ALA A 524 32.18 -68.87 31.56
CA ALA A 524 32.04 -70.15 32.27
C ALA A 524 30.88 -70.17 33.28
N VAL A 525 30.43 -68.99 33.74
CA VAL A 525 29.35 -68.87 34.71
C VAL A 525 28.01 -68.97 33.98
N LYS A 526 27.26 -70.03 34.27
CA LYS A 526 25.90 -70.24 33.75
C LYS A 526 24.90 -70.01 34.87
N SER A 527 23.66 -69.69 34.53
CA SER A 527 22.58 -69.50 35.51
C SER A 527 21.34 -70.29 35.09
N ASP A 528 20.69 -70.95 36.06
CA ASP A 528 19.40 -71.61 35.89
C ASP A 528 18.42 -71.24 37.01
N THR A 529 17.32 -71.98 37.15
CA THR A 529 16.28 -71.74 38.17
C THR A 529 16.77 -71.91 39.62
N ASN A 530 17.90 -72.57 39.85
CA ASN A 530 18.45 -72.83 41.19
C ASN A 530 19.64 -71.93 41.54
N GLY A 531 20.06 -71.04 40.63
CA GLY A 531 21.15 -70.09 40.85
C GLY A 531 22.25 -70.18 39.81
N SER A 532 23.40 -69.56 40.12
CA SER A 532 24.58 -69.62 39.26
C SER A 532 25.36 -70.93 39.48
N PHE A 533 25.89 -71.50 38.40
CA PHE A 533 26.69 -72.72 38.44
C PHE A 533 27.79 -72.68 37.37
N VAL A 534 28.84 -73.45 37.60
CA VAL A 534 29.88 -73.73 36.61
C VAL A 534 29.93 -75.24 36.33
N LEU A 535 30.38 -75.60 35.12
CA LEU A 535 30.60 -77.00 34.76
C LEU A 535 32.11 -77.28 34.81
N VAL A 536 32.54 -78.10 35.75
CA VAL A 536 33.93 -78.53 35.93
C VAL A 536 34.18 -79.82 35.15
N VAL A 537 35.32 -79.95 34.50
CA VAL A 537 35.71 -81.16 33.78
C VAL A 537 36.55 -82.07 34.68
N GLU A 538 36.10 -83.30 34.88
CA GLU A 538 36.84 -84.35 35.59
C GLU A 538 37.38 -85.41 34.63
N SER A 539 38.66 -85.75 34.78
CA SER A 539 39.28 -86.85 34.03
C SER A 539 39.09 -88.19 34.76
N LYS A 540 38.50 -89.17 34.07
CA LYS A 540 38.40 -90.56 34.52
C LYS A 540 39.26 -91.45 33.61
N SER A 541 40.26 -92.09 34.19
CA SER A 541 41.11 -93.03 33.44
C SER A 541 40.32 -94.29 33.10
N SER A 542 40.36 -94.71 31.84
CA SER A 542 39.80 -95.99 31.39
C SER A 542 40.89 -96.80 30.67
N PRO A 543 40.74 -98.13 30.54
CA PRO A 543 41.69 -98.97 29.80
C PRO A 543 41.90 -98.55 28.32
N LEU A 544 41.04 -97.67 27.81
CA LEU A 544 41.03 -97.15 26.43
C LEU A 544 41.45 -95.65 26.36
N GLY A 545 42.02 -95.09 27.42
CA GLY A 545 42.44 -93.69 27.53
C GLY A 545 41.58 -92.86 28.49
N ASN A 546 42.00 -91.62 28.73
CA ASN A 546 41.28 -90.70 29.61
C ASN A 546 39.95 -90.28 28.99
N ARG A 547 38.88 -90.32 29.80
CA ARG A 547 37.56 -89.81 29.45
C ARG A 547 37.23 -88.62 30.33
N TYR A 548 36.67 -87.56 29.74
CA TYR A 548 36.32 -86.35 30.46
C TYR A 548 34.82 -86.32 30.73
N VAL A 549 34.43 -86.02 31.97
CA VAL A 549 33.04 -85.92 32.41
C VAL A 549 32.79 -84.51 32.92
N ALA A 550 31.69 -83.89 32.48
CA ALA A 550 31.26 -82.61 33.01
C ALA A 550 30.52 -82.81 34.34
N ARG A 551 30.99 -82.18 35.41
CA ARG A 551 30.32 -82.12 36.71
C ARG A 551 29.80 -80.71 36.95
N ARG A 552 28.52 -80.61 37.30
CA ARG A 552 27.92 -79.36 37.74
C ARG A 552 28.35 -79.01 39.16
N VAL A 553 28.76 -77.77 39.36
CA VAL A 553 29.09 -77.20 40.67
C VAL A 553 28.33 -75.89 40.81
N ASP A 554 27.43 -75.81 41.79
CA ASP A 554 26.70 -74.58 42.09
C ASP A 554 27.64 -73.59 42.78
N VAL A 555 27.62 -72.33 42.34
CA VAL A 555 28.52 -71.27 42.81
C VAL A 555 27.79 -69.96 43.06
N SER A 556 28.22 -69.21 44.07
CA SER A 556 27.83 -67.82 44.26
C SER A 556 28.88 -66.88 43.66
N VAL A 557 28.46 -65.94 42.82
CA VAL A 557 29.34 -64.91 42.24
C VAL A 557 29.55 -63.80 43.28
N LEU A 558 30.81 -63.56 43.66
CA LEU A 558 31.18 -62.58 44.68
C LEU A 558 31.52 -61.21 44.10
N ALA A 559 32.19 -61.19 42.94
CA ALA A 559 32.58 -59.98 42.23
C ALA A 559 32.79 -60.29 40.74
N THR A 560 32.51 -59.32 39.88
CA THR A 560 32.64 -59.47 38.42
C THR A 560 33.26 -58.22 37.83
N ASP A 561 34.34 -58.39 37.08
CA ASP A 561 34.90 -57.37 36.18
C ASP A 561 34.47 -57.63 34.72
N ASP A 562 35.06 -56.88 33.79
CA ASP A 562 34.70 -56.92 32.37
C ASP A 562 34.98 -58.28 31.70
N GLN A 563 35.89 -59.11 32.24
CA GLN A 563 36.30 -60.39 31.61
C GLN A 563 36.09 -61.61 32.51
N ASN A 564 36.15 -61.44 33.83
CA ASN A 564 36.23 -62.50 34.81
C ASN A 564 35.28 -62.28 36.00
N SER A 565 34.83 -63.39 36.58
CA SER A 565 33.99 -63.44 37.77
C SER A 565 34.69 -64.24 38.87
N ALA A 566 34.75 -63.67 40.06
CA ALA A 566 35.12 -64.38 41.27
C ALA A 566 33.92 -65.20 41.76
N VAL A 567 34.12 -66.49 41.93
CA VAL A 567 33.08 -67.45 42.33
C VAL A 567 33.46 -68.14 43.62
N GLN A 568 32.44 -68.50 44.41
CA GLN A 568 32.60 -69.26 45.64
C GLN A 568 31.64 -70.46 45.62
N GLY A 569 32.17 -71.66 45.82
CA GLY A 569 31.37 -72.89 45.86
C GLY A 569 32.12 -74.07 45.25
N GLY A 570 32.86 -74.83 46.06
CA GLY A 570 33.37 -76.16 45.70
C GLY A 570 34.27 -76.30 44.46
N VAL A 571 34.74 -75.19 43.86
CA VAL A 571 35.68 -75.19 42.72
C VAL A 571 37.08 -74.88 43.23
N GLY A 572 38.03 -75.77 42.94
CA GLY A 572 39.42 -75.66 43.38
C GLY A 572 40.30 -74.89 42.40
N ASN A 573 41.35 -74.26 42.92
CA ASN A 573 42.46 -73.75 42.10
C ASN A 573 43.11 -74.92 41.37
N SER A 574 43.07 -74.94 40.03
CA SER A 574 43.43 -76.04 39.11
C SER A 574 42.28 -76.84 38.51
N ASP A 575 41.02 -76.55 38.87
CA ASP A 575 39.88 -77.14 38.17
C ASP A 575 39.72 -76.52 36.78
N TYR A 576 39.33 -77.35 35.80
CA TYR A 576 39.00 -76.90 34.45
C TYR A 576 37.51 -76.60 34.36
N VAL A 577 37.14 -75.34 34.12
CA VAL A 577 35.75 -74.94 33.90
C VAL A 577 35.45 -74.82 32.41
N ILE A 578 34.26 -75.25 31.99
CA ILE A 578 33.82 -75.16 30.61
C ILE A 578 33.36 -73.72 30.30
N THR A 579 34.03 -73.05 29.35
CA THR A 579 33.69 -71.69 28.89
C THR A 579 32.76 -71.69 27.68
N SER A 580 32.85 -72.70 26.81
CA SER A 580 31.97 -72.87 25.66
C SER A 580 31.79 -74.34 25.30
N SER A 581 30.67 -74.67 24.64
CA SER A 581 30.31 -76.04 24.28
C SER A 581 29.55 -76.09 22.96
N THR A 582 29.84 -77.09 22.11
CA THR A 582 29.15 -77.26 20.81
C THR A 582 27.72 -77.82 20.92
N LYS A 583 27.36 -78.41 22.06
CA LYS A 583 26.01 -78.89 22.40
C LYS A 583 25.70 -78.59 23.88
N PRO A 584 24.42 -78.54 24.29
CA PRO A 584 24.05 -78.45 25.70
C PRO A 584 24.64 -79.61 26.52
N ILE A 585 25.06 -79.32 27.76
CA ILE A 585 25.75 -80.27 28.63
C ILE A 585 25.01 -80.33 29.96
N GLU A 586 24.68 -81.54 30.36
CA GLU A 586 24.09 -81.89 31.65
C GLU A 586 25.14 -82.50 32.57
N ASN A 587 24.83 -82.53 33.87
CA ASN A 587 25.70 -83.11 34.87
C ASN A 587 25.94 -84.62 34.60
N GLY A 588 27.19 -85.05 34.60
CA GLY A 588 27.59 -86.43 34.34
C GLY A 588 27.77 -86.79 32.86
N MET A 589 27.56 -85.86 31.92
CA MET A 589 27.77 -86.11 30.49
C MET A 589 29.26 -86.25 30.15
N LEU A 590 29.57 -87.20 29.26
CA LEU A 590 30.90 -87.34 28.67
C LEU A 590 31.14 -86.24 27.65
N VAL A 591 32.28 -85.57 27.77
CA VAL A 591 32.68 -84.46 26.91
C VAL A 591 34.04 -84.73 26.28
N ARG A 592 34.28 -84.10 25.14
CA ARG A 592 35.59 -84.07 24.49
C ARG A 592 36.19 -82.68 24.68
N LEU A 593 37.44 -82.60 25.13
CA LEU A 593 38.15 -81.32 25.15
C LEU A 593 38.36 -80.84 23.71
N ALA A 594 38.08 -79.57 23.47
CA ALA A 594 38.53 -78.87 22.27
C ALA A 594 40.06 -78.86 22.29
N GLY A 595 40.66 -79.27 21.17
CA GLY A 595 42.11 -79.30 21.01
C GLY A 595 42.70 -77.90 20.84
#